data_AF-A0A427Y6Y7-F1
#
_entry.id   AF-A0A427Y6Y7-F1
#
_cell.length_a   1.000
_cell.length_b   1.000
_cell.length_c   1.000
_cell.angle_alpha   90.00
_cell.angle_beta   90.00
_cell.angle_gamma   90.00
#
_symmetry.space_group_name_H-M   'P 1'
#
loop_
_entity.id
_entity.type
_entity.pdbx_description
1 polymer ?
#
loop_
_entity_poly.entity_id
_entity_poly.type
_entity_poly.pdbx_seq_one_letter_code
_entity_poly.pdbx_strand_id
1 'polypeptide(L)'
;MSEQPQPRLACAREREELIQCVIRTDCVLKKGKTPADCIKQSKDELPLLCQHLLLSYADCKKGMLDMRRRFRGNHLSEEAKRETSGKPDSALGA
;
A
#
# COMPACT_ATOMS: atom_id res chain seq x y z
N MET A 1 -1.76 -8.56 25.99
CA MET A 1 -2.06 -7.61 24.89
C MET A 1 -0.91 -7.75 23.90
N SER A 2 -1.08 -8.58 22.87
CA SER A 2 0.03 -9.00 22.00
C SER A 2 0.33 -7.95 20.94
N GLU A 3 1.15 -6.97 21.31
CA GLU A 3 1.87 -6.13 20.34
C GLU A 3 2.97 -7.02 19.72
N GLN A 4 2.70 -7.63 18.57
CA GLN A 4 3.76 -8.28 17.79
C GLN A 4 4.60 -7.18 17.13
N PRO A 5 5.90 -7.07 17.45
CA PRO A 5 6.76 -6.05 16.85
C PRO A 5 6.94 -6.40 15.38
N GLN A 6 6.24 -5.69 14.50
CA GLN A 6 6.42 -5.83 13.06
C GLN A 6 7.85 -5.44 12.72
N PRO A 7 8.60 -6.29 12.01
CA PRO A 7 9.96 -5.96 11.63
C PRO A 7 9.94 -4.67 10.79
N ARG A 8 10.87 -3.75 11.07
CA ARG A 8 11.03 -2.47 10.35
C ARG A 8 11.51 -2.70 8.91
N LEU A 9 10.77 -3.46 8.11
CA LEU A 9 10.96 -3.52 6.68
C LEU A 9 10.38 -2.23 6.09
N ALA A 10 11.14 -1.58 5.21
CA ALA A 10 10.54 -0.58 4.33
C ALA A 10 9.37 -1.24 3.58
N CYS A 11 8.24 -0.53 3.51
CA CYS A 11 6.93 -1.00 3.05
C CYS A 11 6.06 -1.79 4.05
N ALA A 12 6.37 -1.77 5.35
CA ALA A 12 5.58 -2.49 6.36
C ALA A 12 4.13 -1.99 6.45
N ARG A 13 3.91 -0.67 6.34
CA ARG A 13 2.56 -0.06 6.47
C ARG A 13 1.65 -0.51 5.34
N GLU A 14 2.14 -0.38 4.11
CA GLU A 14 1.44 -0.77 2.88
C GLU A 14 1.15 -2.28 2.88
N ARG A 15 2.07 -3.08 3.42
CA ARG A 15 1.87 -4.52 3.59
C ARG A 15 0.73 -4.84 4.55
N GLU A 16 0.68 -4.19 5.71
CA GLU A 16 -0.38 -4.42 6.69
C GLU A 16 -1.75 -4.00 6.17
N GLU A 17 -1.84 -2.83 5.54
CA GLU A 17 -3.09 -2.36 4.92
C GLU A 17 -3.58 -3.32 3.84
N LEU A 18 -2.67 -3.80 2.99
CA LEU A 18 -3.02 -4.78 1.96
C LEU A 18 -3.55 -6.09 2.57
N ILE A 19 -2.89 -6.60 3.61
CA ILE A 19 -3.34 -7.84 4.30
C ILE A 19 -4.72 -7.62 4.92
N GLN A 20 -4.92 -6.51 5.62
CA GLN A 20 -6.21 -6.14 6.23
C GLN A 20 -7.33 -6.04 5.18
N CYS A 21 -7.02 -5.49 4.01
CA CYS A 21 -7.95 -5.39 2.90
C CYS A 21 -8.34 -6.79 2.41
N VAL A 22 -7.35 -7.64 2.10
CA VAL A 22 -7.55 -8.96 1.48
C VAL A 22 -8.32 -9.91 2.40
N ILE A 23 -8.07 -9.88 3.71
CA ILE A 23 -8.75 -10.77 4.68
C ILE A 23 -10.26 -10.55 4.70
N ARG A 24 -10.73 -9.33 4.41
CA ARG A 24 -12.15 -8.98 4.35
C ARG A 24 -12.81 -9.32 3.01
N THR A 25 -12.03 -9.73 2.01
CA THR A 25 -12.56 -10.02 0.67
C THR A 25 -13.12 -11.43 0.56
N ASP A 26 -13.97 -11.61 -0.45
CA ASP A 26 -14.57 -12.88 -0.82
C ASP A 26 -13.54 -13.97 -1.13
N CYS A 27 -12.34 -13.62 -1.60
CA CYS A 27 -11.32 -14.63 -1.86
C CYS A 27 -10.88 -15.36 -0.58
N VAL A 28 -10.80 -14.66 0.55
CA VAL A 28 -10.46 -15.31 1.84
C VAL A 28 -11.72 -15.87 2.48
N LEU A 29 -12.81 -15.12 2.50
CA LEU A 29 -14.04 -15.49 3.21
C LEU A 29 -14.84 -16.60 2.51
N LYS A 30 -14.97 -16.56 1.18
CA LYS A 30 -15.75 -17.54 0.40
C LYS A 30 -14.91 -18.70 -0.11
N LYS A 31 -13.68 -18.43 -0.59
CA LYS A 31 -12.82 -19.49 -1.17
C LYS A 31 -11.87 -20.13 -0.15
N GLY A 32 -11.75 -19.57 1.07
CA GLY A 32 -10.88 -20.12 2.11
C GLY A 32 -9.39 -20.10 1.76
N LYS A 33 -8.99 -19.24 0.82
CA LYS A 33 -7.60 -19.14 0.36
C LYS A 33 -6.78 -18.26 1.31
N THR A 34 -5.47 -18.47 1.33
CA THR A 34 -4.57 -17.58 2.06
C THR A 34 -4.51 -16.21 1.37
N PRO A 35 -4.35 -15.10 2.11
CA PRO A 35 -4.29 -13.76 1.51
C PRO A 35 -3.16 -13.63 0.47
N ALA A 36 -2.04 -14.33 0.68
CA ALA A 36 -0.95 -14.39 -0.29
C ALA A 36 -1.34 -15.09 -1.61
N ASP A 37 -2.18 -16.12 -1.53
CA ASP A 37 -2.68 -16.82 -2.71
C ASP A 37 -3.72 -15.99 -3.46
N CYS A 38 -4.61 -15.30 -2.73
CA CYS A 38 -5.58 -14.36 -3.29
C CYS A 38 -4.91 -13.25 -4.12
N ILE A 39 -3.81 -12.68 -3.62
CA ILE A 39 -3.04 -11.66 -4.33
C ILE A 39 -2.35 -12.21 -5.60
N LYS A 40 -2.02 -13.51 -5.64
CA LYS A 40 -1.32 -14.12 -6.78
C LYS A 40 -2.30 -14.60 -7.86
N GLN A 41 -3.37 -15.25 -7.45
CA GLN A 41 -4.28 -15.97 -8.35
C GLN A 41 -5.53 -15.18 -8.72
N SER A 42 -5.89 -14.16 -7.96
CA SER A 42 -7.24 -13.55 -8.06
C SER A 42 -7.21 -12.03 -7.99
N LYS A 43 -6.16 -11.37 -8.50
CA LYS A 43 -6.05 -9.89 -8.47
C LYS A 43 -7.28 -9.20 -9.05
N ASP A 44 -7.84 -9.74 -10.12
CA ASP A 44 -8.99 -9.16 -10.83
C ASP A 44 -10.31 -9.34 -10.06
N GLU A 45 -10.38 -10.33 -9.16
CA GLU A 45 -11.55 -10.59 -8.31
C GLU A 45 -11.51 -9.76 -7.01
N LEU A 46 -10.36 -9.16 -6.69
CA LEU A 46 -10.26 -8.27 -5.54
C LEU A 46 -10.93 -6.92 -5.84
N PRO A 47 -11.57 -6.29 -4.84
CA PRO A 47 -12.12 -4.95 -5.00
C PRO A 47 -11.02 -3.93 -5.31
N LEU A 48 -11.40 -2.86 -6.03
CA LEU A 48 -10.49 -1.80 -6.49
C LEU A 48 -9.61 -1.24 -5.38
N LEU A 49 -10.14 -1.12 -4.16
CA LEU A 49 -9.38 -0.68 -2.98
C LEU A 49 -8.15 -1.56 -2.73
N CYS A 50 -8.31 -2.89 -2.73
CA CYS A 50 -7.19 -3.80 -2.48
C CYS A 50 -6.22 -3.84 -3.66
N GLN A 51 -6.70 -3.64 -4.89
CA GLN A 51 -5.84 -3.50 -6.07
C GLN A 51 -4.95 -2.25 -5.97
N HIS A 52 -5.50 -1.13 -5.50
CA HIS A 52 -4.72 0.09 -5.27
C HIS A 52 -3.63 -0.09 -4.21
N LEU A 53 -3.96 -0.74 -3.08
CA LEU A 53 -2.98 -1.09 -2.05
C LEU A 53 -1.88 -2.01 -2.57
N LEU A 54 -2.24 -2.94 -3.46
CA LEU A 54 -1.28 -3.85 -4.09
C LEU A 54 -0.30 -3.11 -5.00
N LEU A 55 -0.79 -2.12 -5.76
CA LEU A 55 0.05 -1.25 -6.59
C LEU A 55 0.99 -0.42 -5.71
N SER A 56 0.47 0.21 -4.66
CA SER A 56 1.27 0.99 -3.69
C SER A 56 2.38 0.15 -3.05
N TYR A 57 2.07 -1.07 -2.59
CA TYR A 57 3.07 -1.99 -2.05
C TYR A 57 4.11 -2.41 -3.10
N ALA A 58 3.69 -2.64 -4.35
CA ALA A 58 4.60 -2.97 -5.44
C ALA A 58 5.54 -1.81 -5.79
N ASP A 59 5.04 -0.58 -5.80
CA ASP A 59 5.84 0.63 -6.03
C ASP A 59 6.82 0.90 -4.89
N CYS A 60 6.40 0.71 -3.64
CA CYS A 60 7.29 0.80 -2.50
C CYS A 60 8.44 -0.22 -2.61
N LYS A 61 8.14 -1.48 -2.94
CA LYS A 61 9.15 -2.53 -3.14
C LYS A 61 10.08 -2.22 -4.32
N LYS A 62 9.54 -1.71 -5.44
CA LYS A 62 10.32 -1.26 -6.59
C LYS A 62 11.26 -0.12 -6.22
N GLY A 63 10.80 0.86 -5.43
CA GLY A 63 11.63 1.96 -4.92
C GLY A 63 12.80 1.51 -4.05
N MET A 64 12.65 0.40 -3.31
CA MET A 64 13.76 -0.19 -2.54
C MET A 64 14.82 -0.88 -3.40
N LEU A 65 14.37 -1.60 -4.45
CA LEU A 65 15.23 -2.38 -5.35
C LEU A 65 15.94 -1.49 -6.38
N ASP A 66 15.29 -0.41 -6.80
CA ASP A 66 15.82 0.52 -7.79
C ASP A 66 16.79 1.53 -7.14
N MET A 67 18.09 1.27 -7.29
CA MET A 67 19.17 2.16 -6.82
C MET A 67 19.09 3.57 -7.40
N ARG A 68 18.46 3.75 -8.57
CA ARG A 68 18.31 5.02 -9.27
C ARG A 68 17.24 5.91 -8.64
N ARG A 69 16.22 5.31 -8.01
CA ARG A 69 15.21 6.03 -7.21
C ARG A 69 15.72 6.48 -5.84
N ARG A 70 16.81 5.90 -5.33
CA ARG A 70 17.41 6.31 -4.03
C ARG A 70 18.00 7.72 -4.05
N PHE A 71 18.51 8.18 -5.19
CA PHE A 71 19.16 9.50 -5.32
C PHE A 71 18.23 10.64 -5.71
N ARG A 72 17.05 10.35 -6.28
CA ARG A 72 16.09 11.38 -6.73
C ARG A 72 14.82 11.46 -5.88
N GLY A 73 14.78 10.72 -4.77
CA GLY A 73 13.55 10.55 -3.98
C GLY A 73 12.55 9.66 -4.70
N ASN A 74 11.82 8.85 -3.92
CA ASN A 74 10.72 8.07 -4.47
C ASN A 74 9.53 9.02 -4.71
N HIS A 75 9.45 9.60 -5.91
CA HIS A 75 8.47 10.62 -6.32
C HIS A 75 7.02 10.28 -5.94
N LEU A 76 6.66 8.99 -5.98
CA LEU A 76 5.32 8.49 -5.65
C LEU A 76 4.93 8.64 -4.17
N SER A 77 5.91 8.69 -3.24
CA SER A 77 5.60 8.84 -1.81
C SER A 77 5.56 10.31 -1.37
N GLU A 78 6.21 11.21 -2.11
CA GLU A 78 6.24 12.65 -1.79
C GLU A 78 4.99 13.37 -2.30
N GLU A 79 4.46 13.01 -3.48
CA GLU A 79 3.25 13.61 -4.05
C GLU A 79 1.99 13.24 -3.23
N ALA A 80 1.80 11.95 -2.90
CA ALA A 80 0.67 11.48 -2.09
C ALA A 80 0.73 11.96 -0.62
N LYS A 81 1.93 12.22 -0.09
CA LYS A 81 2.13 12.77 1.26
C LYS A 81 1.91 14.28 1.32
N ARG A 82 2.07 15.00 0.19
CA ARG A 82 1.66 16.41 0.06
C ARG A 82 0.15 16.57 -0.02
N GLU A 83 -0.58 15.62 -0.59
CA GLU A 83 -2.05 15.70 -0.67
C GLU A 83 -2.77 15.31 0.63
N THR A 84 -2.17 14.46 1.48
CA THR A 84 -2.75 14.06 2.77
C THR A 84 -2.34 14.95 3.94
N SER A 85 -1.36 15.83 3.75
CA SER A 85 -1.05 16.91 4.69
C SER A 85 -1.87 18.15 4.35
N GLY A 86 -3.18 18.02 4.53
CA GLY A 86 -4.11 19.15 4.55
C GLY A 86 -3.67 20.18 5.58
N LYS A 87 -2.90 21.17 5.12
CA LYS A 87 -3.04 22.54 5.61
C LYS A 87 -4.14 23.14 4.71
N PRO A 88 -5.25 23.64 5.28
CA PRO A 88 -6.37 24.08 4.48
C PRO A 88 -5.95 25.27 3.62
N ASP A 89 -6.47 25.25 2.41
CA ASP A 89 -6.54 26.36 1.49
C ASP A 89 -6.90 27.67 2.20
N SER A 90 -6.11 28.71 1.96
CA SER A 90 -6.62 30.06 1.92
C SER A 90 -5.92 30.77 0.78
N ALA A 91 -6.56 30.68 -0.37
CA ALA A 91 -6.51 31.69 -1.42
C ALA A 91 -6.33 33.11 -0.85
N LEU A 92 -5.47 33.92 -1.48
CA LEU A 92 -5.94 35.00 -2.35
C LEU A 92 -4.74 35.67 -3.01
N GLY A 93 -4.76 35.75 -4.33
CA GLY A 93 -3.79 36.49 -5.13
C GLY A 93 -3.90 38.00 -4.94
N ALA A 94 -2.77 38.66 -5.18
CA ALA A 94 -2.62 39.97 -5.82
C ALA A 94 -1.18 40.06 -6.33
#